data_AF-A0A2H6H0T3-F1
#
_entry.id   AF-A0A2H6H0T3-F1
#
_cell.length_a   1.000
_cell.length_b   1.000
_cell.length_c   1.000
_cell.angle_alpha   90.00
_cell.angle_beta   90.00
_cell.angle_gamma   90.00
#
_symmetry.space_group_name_H-M   'P 1'
#
loop_
_entity.id
_entity.type
_entity.pdbx_description
1 polymer ?
#
loop_
_entity_poly.entity_id
_entity_poly.type
_entity_poly.pdbx_seq_one_letter_code
_entity_poly.pdbx_strand_id
1 'polypeptide(L)' 'MVIKKKIKVKGREYWILIHSVRKGRKIIQKKKYIGKLLPPKQRLEFLQYLRMRFSIL' A
#
# COMPACT_ATOMS: atom_id res chain seq x y z
N MET A 1 -6.01 -3.82 -6.73
CA MET A 1 -4.58 -4.02 -7.10
C MET A 1 -3.69 -3.34 -6.06
N VAL A 2 -2.65 -4.01 -5.56
CA VAL A 2 -1.71 -3.44 -4.58
C VAL A 2 -0.35 -3.24 -5.24
N ILE A 3 0.18 -2.02 -5.15
CA ILE A 3 1.44 -1.60 -5.79
C ILE A 3 2.42 -1.14 -4.71
N LYS A 4 3.69 -1.53 -4.85
CA LYS A 4 4.81 -1.02 -4.06
C LYS A 4 5.40 0.18 -4.79
N LYS A 5 5.51 1.32 -4.11
CA LYS A 5 6.10 2.54 -4.71
C LYS A 5 7.11 3.16 -3.76
N LYS A 6 8.26 3.60 -4.31
CA LYS A 6 9.18 4.49 -3.61
C LYS A 6 8.70 5.94 -3.72
N ILE A 7 8.79 6.68 -2.63
CA ILE A 7 8.55 8.12 -2.58
C ILE A 7 9.72 8.83 -1.90
N LYS A 8 9.97 10.08 -2.29
CA LYS A 8 10.96 10.95 -1.67
C LYS A 8 10.25 11.98 -0.81
N VAL A 9 10.64 12.06 0.47
CA VAL A 9 10.10 13.05 1.42
C VAL A 9 11.27 13.69 2.14
N LYS A 10 11.40 15.02 2.05
CA LYS A 10 12.49 15.81 2.67
C LYS A 10 13.89 15.20 2.39
N GLY A 11 14.14 14.85 1.12
CA GLY A 11 15.43 14.27 0.71
C GLY A 11 15.60 12.77 0.97
N ARG A 12 14.72 12.13 1.76
CA ARG A 12 14.83 10.71 2.14
C ARG A 12 13.87 9.84 1.34
N GLU A 13 14.32 8.63 0.99
CA GLU A 13 13.49 7.65 0.28
C GLU A 13 12.71 6.75 1.26
N TYR A 14 11.48 6.45 0.86
CA TYR A 14 10.57 5.61 1.64
C TYR A 14 9.72 4.73 0.73
N TRP A 15 9.35 3.57 1.24
CA TRP A 15 8.40 2.67 0.60
C TRP A 15 6.99 2.92 1.09
N ILE A 16 6.04 2.94 0.15
CA ILE A 16 4.61 2.95 0.41
C ILE A 16 3.93 1.80 -0.34
N LEU A 17 2.86 1.27 0.24
CA LEU A 17 1.88 0.44 -0.46
C LEU A 17 0.71 1.30 -0.90
N ILE A 18 0.30 1.13 -2.15
CA ILE A 18 -0.88 1.78 -2.73
C ILE A 18 -1.87 0.69 -3.07
N HIS A 19 -3.04 0.70 -2.43
CA HIS A 19 -4.15 -0.17 -2.75
C HIS A 19 -5.24 0.61 -3.45
N SER A 20 -5.45 0.34 -4.74
CA SER A 20 -6.55 0.91 -5.52
C SER A 20 -7.78 -0.01 -5.41
N VAL A 21 -8.89 0.55 -4.92
CA VAL A 21 -10.18 -0.12 -4.75
C VAL A 21 -11.24 0.64 -5.56
N ARG A 22 -12.06 -0.08 -6.31
CA ARG A 22 -13.19 0.53 -7.03
C ARG A 22 -14.39 0.59 -6.09
N LYS A 23 -14.98 1.77 -5.93
CA LYS A 23 -16.22 1.99 -5.19
C LYS A 23 -17.24 2.61 -6.14
N GLY A 24 -18.09 1.76 -6.70
CA GLY A 24 -19.03 2.13 -7.78
C GLY A 24 -18.29 2.65 -9.01
N ARG A 25 -18.57 3.90 -9.39
CA ARG A 25 -17.94 4.58 -10.53
C ARG A 25 -16.60 5.24 -10.22
N LYS A 26 -16.17 5.27 -8.94
CA LYS A 26 -14.94 5.94 -8.50
C LYS A 26 -13.84 4.93 -8.16
N ILE A 27 -12.58 5.33 -8.34
CA ILE A 27 -11.41 4.58 -7.87
C ILE A 27 -10.85 5.31 -6.65
N ILE A 28 -10.79 4.63 -5.50
CA ILE A 28 -10.23 5.15 -4.27
C ILE A 28 -8.86 4.51 -4.05
N GLN A 29 -7.84 5.35 -3.86
CA GLN A 29 -6.49 4.89 -3.55
C GLN A 29 -6.21 5.00 -2.05
N LYS A 30 -6.05 3.85 -1.39
CA LYS A 30 -5.64 3.77 0.00
C LYS A 30 -4.11 3.60 0.07
N LYS A 31 -3.39 4.56 0.64
CA LYS A 31 -1.92 4.52 0.79
C LYS A 31 -1.55 4.04 2.20
N LYS A 32 -0.41 3.36 2.35
CA LYS A 32 0.17 2.99 3.64
C LYS A 32 1.69 3.15 3.59
N TYR A 33 2.22 3.87 4.57
CA TYR A 33 3.65 3.97 4.78
C TYR A 33 4.21 2.63 5.28
N ILE A 34 5.32 2.19 4.69
CA ILE A 34 5.98 0.95 5.06
C ILE A 34 7.26 1.21 5.87
N GLY A 35 8.05 2.21 5.47
CA GLY A 35 9.35 2.47 6.08
C GLY A 35 10.40 2.88 5.05
N LYS A 36 11.65 3.03 5.50
CA LYS A 36 12.82 3.25 4.62
C LYS A 36 13.21 1.97 3.86
N LEU A 37 13.07 0.82 4.51
CA LEU A 37 13.40 -0.49 3.95
C LEU A 37 12.14 -1.19 3.46
N LEU A 38 12.29 -1.99 2.41
CA LEU A 38 11.22 -2.88 1.97
C LEU A 38 11.16 -4.07 2.93
N PRO A 39 10.00 -4.36 3.56
CA PRO A 39 9.86 -5.49 4.46
C PRO A 39 10.03 -6.82 3.72
N PRO A 40 10.34 -7.90 4.45
CA PRO A 40 10.38 -9.25 3.90
C PRO A 40 9.02 -9.64 3.31
N LYS A 41 9.04 -10.59 2.37
CA LYS A 41 7.89 -11.05 1.58
C LYS A 41 6.67 -11.39 2.45
N GLN A 42 6.86 -12.15 3.52
CA GLN A 42 5.79 -12.53 4.47
C GLN A 42 5.09 -11.31 5.08
N ARG A 43 5.85 -10.27 5.46
CA ARG A 43 5.29 -9.04 6.03
C ARG A 43 4.53 -8.24 4.99
N LEU A 44 5.00 -8.22 3.74
CA LEU A 44 4.30 -7.57 2.63
C LEU A 44 2.97 -8.28 2.31
N GLU A 45 2.97 -9.61 2.27
CA GLU A 45 1.77 -10.42 2.05
C GLU A 45 0.75 -10.20 3.17
N PHE A 46 1.19 -10.18 4.43
CA PHE A 46 0.32 -9.85 5.56
C PHE A 46 -0.30 -8.45 5.45
N LEU A 47 0.50 -7.45 5.08
CA LEU A 47 0.02 -6.08 4.88
C LEU A 47 -0.96 -5.97 3.70
N GLN A 48 -0.73 -6.75 2.64
CA GLN A 48 -1.61 -6.83 1.48
C GLN A 48 -2.94 -7.51 1.86
N TYR A 49 -2.90 -8.64 2.56
CA TYR A 49 -4.07 -9.37 3.05
C TYR A 49 -4.98 -8.50 3.93
N LEU A 50 -4.39 -7.83 4.94
CA LEU A 50 -5.13 -6.90 5.80
C LEU A 50 -5.85 -5.83 4.99
N ARG A 51 -5.20 -5.25 3.98
CA ARG A 51 -5.81 -4.19 3.15
C ARG A 51 -6.90 -4.70 2.21
N MET A 52 -6.85 -5.96 1.78
CA MET A 52 -7.91 -6.57 0.97
C MET A 52 -9.18 -6.82 1.80
N ARG A 53 -9.06 -7.22 3.07
CA ARG A 53 -10.22 -7.39 3.97
C ARG A 53 -11.02 -6.10 4.18
N PHE A 54 -10.38 -4.95 4.38
CA PHE A 54 -11.06 -3.65 4.53
C PHE A 54 -11.63 -3.06 3.22
N SER A 55 -11.72 -3.85 2.15
CA SER A 55 -12.27 -3.43 0.86
C SER A 55 -13.52 -4.22 0.46
N ILE A 56 -13.88 -5.25 1.22
CA ILE A 56 -15.05 -6.11 1.02
C ILE A 56 -16.20 -5.75 2.00
N LEU A 57 -15.92 -4.92 3.00
CA LEU A 57 -16.89 -4.20 3.84
C LEU A 57 -17.06 -2.77 3.32
#